data_AF-A0A2Y9IY63-F1
#
_entry.id   AF-A0A2Y9IY63-F1
#
_cell.length_a   1.000
_cell.length_b   1.000
_cell.length_c   1.000
_cell.angle_alpha   90.00
_cell.angle_beta   90.00
_cell.angle_gamma   90.00
#
_symmetry.space_group_name_H-M   'P 1'
#
loop_
_entity.id
_entity.type
_entity.pdbx_description
1 polymer ?
#
loop_
_entity_poly.entity_id
_entity_poly.type
_entity_poly.pdbx_seq_one_letter_code
_entity_poly.pdbx_strand_id
1 'polypeptide(L)'
;MAFMEKPPAGKVLLDDTVPLTAAIEASQSLQSHTEYIIRVQRGISAENSWQIVRRYSDFDLLNNSLQIAGLSLPLPPKKLIGNMDREFIAERQKGLQNYLNVITTNHILSNCELVKKFLDPNNYSANYTEIALQQVSMFFRSEPKWEVVEPLKDIGWRIRKKYFLMKIKNQPKERLVLSWADLGPDKFLSDKDFQCLIKLLPSCSHPYIYRVTFATANESSALLIRMFNEKGTLKDLIYKAKPKDPFLKKYCNPKKIQGLELQQIKTYGRQILEVLKFLHDKGFPYGHLHASNVMLDGDTCRLLDLENSLLGLPSFYRSYFSQFRKINTLESMDVHCFGHLLYEMTYGRPPDSVPVDSFPPAPSMAVVAVLESTLSCEACKNGMPAVSRLLQMPLFSDVLLTTSEKPQFKIPTKLKEALRIAKECIEKRLIEEQKQIHQHRRLTRAQSHHGSEEERKKRKILARKKSKRSAIENSEEHSAKYSNSNNSVEHAPF
;
A
#
# COMPACT_ATOMS: atom_id res chain seq x y z
N MET A 1 7.33 -17.41 -36.41
CA MET A 1 6.96 -17.24 -34.99
C MET A 1 8.09 -16.47 -34.32
N ALA A 2 7.90 -15.17 -34.10
CA ALA A 2 8.92 -14.32 -33.49
C ALA A 2 9.00 -14.66 -31.99
N PHE A 3 10.15 -15.15 -31.56
CA PHE A 3 10.50 -15.21 -30.15
C PHE A 3 10.46 -13.78 -29.61
N MET A 4 9.49 -13.49 -28.74
CA MET A 4 9.53 -12.28 -27.94
C MET A 4 10.76 -12.39 -27.04
N GLU A 5 11.79 -11.63 -27.36
CA GLU A 5 12.91 -11.40 -26.46
C GLU A 5 12.36 -10.97 -25.11
N LYS A 6 12.74 -11.70 -24.05
CA LYS A 6 12.51 -11.25 -22.68
C LYS A 6 13.15 -9.88 -22.54
N PRO A 7 12.45 -8.88 -21.96
CA PRO A 7 13.08 -7.61 -21.67
C PRO A 7 14.35 -7.86 -20.84
N PRO A 8 15.42 -7.08 -21.04
CA PRO A 8 16.63 -7.21 -20.23
C PRO A 8 16.24 -7.10 -18.76
N ALA A 9 16.96 -7.82 -17.89
CA ALA A 9 16.77 -7.83 -16.45
C ALA A 9 17.03 -6.44 -15.83
N GLY A 10 16.15 -5.49 -16.12
CA GLY A 10 16.06 -4.19 -15.47
C GLY A 10 15.39 -4.43 -14.13
N LYS A 11 16.16 -4.22 -13.05
CA LYS A 11 15.73 -4.18 -11.64
C LYS A 11 14.21 -4.15 -11.51
N VAL A 12 13.59 -5.25 -11.07
CA VAL A 12 12.21 -5.19 -10.58
C VAL A 12 12.24 -4.18 -9.44
N LEU A 13 11.75 -2.97 -9.70
CA LEU A 13 11.72 -1.90 -8.70
C LEU A 13 10.76 -2.37 -7.62
N LEU A 14 11.29 -2.51 -6.42
CA LEU A 14 10.59 -3.11 -5.29
C LEU A 14 9.33 -2.31 -4.96
N ASP A 15 8.18 -2.98 -4.92
CA ASP A 15 6.96 -2.35 -4.42
C ASP A 15 6.90 -2.47 -2.89
N ASP A 16 7.20 -1.34 -2.22
CA ASP A 16 7.23 -1.26 -0.76
C ASP A 16 5.84 -1.44 -0.13
N THR A 17 4.76 -1.24 -0.88
CA THR A 17 3.38 -1.39 -0.38
C THR A 17 2.88 -2.83 -0.36
N VAL A 18 3.63 -3.76 -0.96
CA VAL A 18 3.28 -5.18 -0.89
C VAL A 18 3.52 -5.67 0.55
N PRO A 19 2.49 -6.24 1.21
CA PRO A 19 2.59 -6.64 2.60
C PRO A 19 3.62 -7.76 2.78
N LEU A 20 4.31 -7.72 3.93
CA LEU A 20 5.14 -8.83 4.39
C LEU A 20 4.39 -9.55 5.50
N THR A 21 4.31 -10.88 5.40
CA THR A 21 3.85 -11.75 6.48
C THR A 21 5.05 -12.50 7.04
N ALA A 22 5.02 -12.84 8.33
CA ALA A 22 6.14 -13.48 9.01
C ALA A 22 5.65 -14.57 9.98
N ALA A 23 6.26 -15.75 9.90
CA ALA A 23 5.95 -16.89 10.77
C ALA A 23 7.24 -17.50 11.32
N ILE A 24 7.33 -17.68 12.63
CA ILE A 24 8.42 -18.40 13.28
C ILE A 24 8.18 -19.89 13.07
N GLU A 25 9.03 -20.53 12.25
CA GLU A 25 8.91 -21.95 11.91
C GLU A 25 9.64 -22.83 12.91
N ALA A 26 10.76 -22.34 13.45
CA ALA A 26 11.60 -23.07 14.39
C ALA A 26 12.41 -22.12 15.27
N SER A 27 13.00 -22.68 16.32
CA SER A 27 14.02 -22.03 17.13
C SER A 27 15.22 -22.97 17.29
N GLN A 28 16.43 -22.43 17.27
CA GLN A 28 17.65 -23.16 17.57
C GLN A 28 18.36 -22.54 18.78
N SER A 29 18.86 -23.40 19.67
CA SER A 29 19.64 -22.98 20.83
C SER A 29 21.12 -23.06 20.51
N LEU A 30 21.79 -21.93 20.45
CA LEU A 30 23.25 -21.82 20.39
C LEU A 30 23.81 -21.68 21.81
N GLN A 31 25.13 -21.84 21.98
CA GLN A 31 25.77 -21.84 23.30
C GLN A 31 25.49 -20.56 24.13
N SER A 32 25.30 -19.41 23.48
CA SER A 32 25.11 -18.12 24.15
C SER A 32 23.71 -17.53 24.02
N HIS A 33 22.88 -18.02 23.09
CA HIS A 33 21.57 -17.44 22.82
C HIS A 33 20.65 -18.38 22.02
N THR A 34 19.36 -18.06 22.01
CA THR A 34 18.37 -18.69 21.13
C THR A 34 18.14 -17.83 19.89
N GLU A 35 18.14 -18.48 18.73
CA GLU A 35 17.77 -17.89 17.45
C GLU A 35 16.42 -18.44 16.98
N TYR A 36 15.65 -17.60 16.31
CA TYR A 36 14.34 -17.91 15.75
C TYR A 36 14.46 -17.86 14.22
N ILE A 37 14.04 -18.95 13.57
CA ILE A 37 13.98 -19.07 12.12
C ILE A 37 12.60 -18.59 11.69
N ILE A 38 12.58 -17.46 10.99
CA ILE A 38 11.36 -16.77 10.58
C ILE A 38 11.23 -16.89 9.08
N ARG A 39 10.15 -17.52 8.62
CA ARG A 39 9.75 -17.43 7.22
C ARG A 39 9.03 -16.12 6.98
N VAL A 40 9.52 -15.35 6.02
CA VAL A 40 8.92 -14.11 5.55
C VAL A 40 8.37 -14.33 4.15
N GLN A 41 7.16 -13.86 3.89
CA GLN A 41 6.53 -13.93 2.57
C GLN A 41 6.07 -12.53 2.14
N ARG A 42 6.39 -12.15 0.90
CA ARG A 42 5.96 -10.90 0.28
C ARG A 42 4.75 -11.13 -0.62
N GLY A 43 3.63 -10.52 -0.25
CA GLY A 43 2.37 -10.65 -0.96
C GLY A 43 1.78 -12.06 -0.85
N ILE A 44 1.00 -12.47 -1.86
CA ILE A 44 0.19 -13.68 -1.82
C ILE A 44 0.89 -14.94 -2.37
N SER A 45 2.03 -14.77 -3.06
CA SER A 45 2.75 -15.90 -3.65
C SER A 45 3.62 -16.57 -2.59
N ALA A 46 3.36 -17.85 -2.32
CA ALA A 46 4.16 -18.65 -1.40
C ALA A 46 5.61 -18.84 -1.88
N GLU A 47 5.83 -18.77 -3.20
CA GLU A 47 7.17 -18.83 -3.81
C GLU A 47 7.98 -17.54 -3.55
N ASN A 48 7.31 -16.42 -3.30
CA ASN A 48 7.94 -15.16 -2.92
C ASN A 48 8.17 -15.12 -1.39
N SER A 49 8.89 -16.12 -0.89
CA SER A 49 9.24 -16.24 0.52
C SER A 49 10.71 -16.60 0.73
N TRP A 50 11.24 -16.20 1.87
CA TRP A 50 12.61 -16.48 2.30
C TRP A 50 12.64 -16.69 3.81
N GLN A 51 13.75 -17.22 4.33
CA GLN A 51 13.97 -17.33 5.77
C GLN A 51 14.95 -16.25 6.22
N ILE A 52 14.68 -15.71 7.41
CA ILE A 52 15.63 -14.89 8.16
C ILE A 52 15.84 -15.51 9.54
N VAL A 53 16.99 -15.23 10.13
CA VAL A 53 17.31 -15.63 11.50
C VAL A 53 17.39 -14.39 12.37
N ARG A 54 16.70 -14.42 13.51
CA ARG A 54 16.68 -13.32 14.50
C ARG A 54 16.77 -13.89 15.90
N ARG A 55 17.48 -13.20 16.78
CA ARG A 55 17.49 -13.49 18.22
C ARG A 55 16.64 -12.47 18.97
N TYR A 56 16.31 -12.76 20.24
CA TYR A 56 15.47 -11.88 21.06
C TYR A 56 15.97 -10.44 21.10
N SER A 57 17.29 -10.21 21.19
CA SER A 57 17.84 -8.84 21.22
C SER A 57 17.56 -8.05 19.94
N ASP A 58 17.40 -8.71 18.79
CA ASP A 58 17.06 -8.01 17.54
C ASP A 58 15.61 -7.51 17.58
N PHE A 59 14.70 -8.30 18.17
CA PHE A 59 13.33 -7.87 18.44
C PHE A 59 13.29 -6.72 19.45
N ASP A 60 14.11 -6.78 20.50
CA ASP A 60 14.24 -5.70 21.49
C ASP A 60 14.73 -4.40 20.85
N LEU A 61 15.76 -4.46 19.98
CA LEU A 61 16.25 -3.30 19.23
C LEU A 61 15.19 -2.72 18.28
N LEU A 62 14.45 -3.57 17.56
CA LEU A 62 13.34 -3.13 16.73
C LEU A 62 12.26 -2.45 17.60
N ASN A 63 11.86 -3.07 18.70
CA ASN A 63 10.83 -2.54 19.61
C ASN A 63 11.22 -1.18 20.18
N ASN A 64 12.49 -1.02 20.59
CA ASN A 64 13.04 0.26 21.06
C ASN A 64 12.99 1.33 19.96
N SER A 65 13.32 0.95 18.72
CA SER A 65 13.25 1.86 17.56
C SER A 65 11.80 2.26 17.22
N LEU A 66 10.84 1.36 17.44
CA LEU A 66 9.41 1.59 17.21
C LEU A 66 8.72 2.39 18.33
N GLN A 67 9.38 2.67 19.45
CA GLN A 67 8.79 3.48 20.54
C GLN A 67 8.34 4.87 20.08
N ILE A 68 8.95 5.41 19.03
CA ILE A 68 8.54 6.68 18.41
C ILE A 68 7.09 6.66 17.88
N ALA A 69 6.55 5.48 17.56
CA ALA A 69 5.17 5.31 17.15
C ALA A 69 4.16 5.52 18.30
N GLY A 70 4.64 5.51 19.57
CA GLY A 70 3.82 5.66 20.76
C GLY A 70 2.87 4.49 21.03
N LEU A 71 3.08 3.34 20.39
CA LEU A 71 2.27 2.14 20.54
C LEU A 71 2.83 1.23 21.64
N SER A 72 1.95 0.64 22.45
CA SER A 72 2.32 -0.43 23.38
C SER A 72 2.39 -1.76 22.64
N LEU A 73 3.55 -2.09 22.10
CA LEU A 73 3.77 -3.34 21.36
C LEU A 73 3.99 -4.53 22.31
N PRO A 74 3.43 -5.72 22.02
CA PRO A 74 3.45 -6.85 22.94
C PRO A 74 4.76 -7.65 22.83
N LEU A 75 5.89 -7.01 23.12
CA LEU A 75 7.18 -7.71 23.18
C LEU A 75 7.24 -8.58 24.46
N PRO A 76 7.52 -9.89 24.37
CA PRO A 76 7.65 -10.74 25.56
C PRO A 76 8.82 -10.28 26.44
N PRO A 77 8.75 -10.47 27.77
CA PRO A 77 9.75 -9.93 28.70
C PRO A 77 11.13 -10.60 28.55
N LYS A 78 12.15 -9.85 28.98
CA LYS A 78 13.51 -10.37 29.20
C LYS A 78 13.48 -11.35 30.38
N LYS A 79 14.28 -12.41 30.28
CA LYS A 79 14.52 -13.37 31.37
C LYS A 79 16.03 -13.56 31.45
N LEU A 80 16.60 -13.32 32.63
CA LEU A 80 18.05 -13.33 32.87
C LEU A 80 18.57 -14.70 33.32
N ILE A 81 17.73 -15.49 33.99
CA ILE A 81 18.05 -16.83 34.51
C ILE A 81 17.08 -17.83 33.87
N GLY A 82 17.56 -18.98 33.37
CA GLY A 82 16.70 -19.98 32.70
C GLY A 82 16.15 -19.49 31.35
N ASN A 83 16.90 -18.63 30.66
CA ASN A 83 16.52 -18.12 29.34
C ASN A 83 16.67 -19.15 28.21
N MET A 84 17.35 -20.27 28.50
CA MET A 84 17.53 -21.42 27.61
C MET A 84 16.59 -22.59 27.97
N ASP A 85 15.72 -22.43 28.98
CA ASP A 85 14.75 -23.45 29.37
C ASP A 85 13.78 -23.72 28.22
N ARG A 86 13.48 -24.99 27.96
CA ARG A 86 12.71 -25.40 26.77
C ARG A 86 11.27 -24.87 26.81
N GLU A 87 10.62 -24.89 27.97
CA GLU A 87 9.27 -24.31 28.14
C GLU A 87 9.29 -22.80 27.88
N PHE A 88 10.31 -22.12 28.40
CA PHE A 88 10.43 -20.67 28.25
C PHE A 88 10.71 -20.25 26.81
N ILE A 89 11.54 -21.00 26.08
CA ILE A 89 11.78 -20.76 24.65
C ILE A 89 10.47 -20.90 23.87
N ALA A 90 9.66 -21.92 24.17
CA ALA A 90 8.38 -22.16 23.51
C ALA A 90 7.36 -21.03 23.81
N GLU A 91 7.28 -20.58 25.08
CA GLU A 91 6.43 -19.45 25.47
C GLU A 91 6.88 -18.16 24.77
N ARG A 92 8.17 -17.87 24.79
CA ARG A 92 8.75 -16.70 24.12
C ARG A 92 8.53 -16.75 22.62
N GLN A 93 8.65 -17.91 21.98
CA GLN A 93 8.37 -18.07 20.56
C GLN A 93 6.92 -17.66 20.23
N LYS A 94 5.95 -18.10 21.05
CA LYS A 94 4.54 -17.67 20.90
C LYS A 94 4.37 -16.16 21.08
N GLY A 95 5.04 -15.58 22.09
CA GLY A 95 5.04 -14.13 22.32
C GLY A 95 5.63 -13.33 21.16
N LEU A 96 6.77 -13.78 20.61
CA LEU A 96 7.42 -13.15 19.46
C LEU A 96 6.58 -13.29 18.18
N GLN A 97 5.88 -14.42 18.00
CA GLN A 97 4.94 -14.56 16.89
C GLN A 97 3.79 -13.56 17.00
N ASN A 98 3.24 -13.35 18.21
CA ASN A 98 2.21 -12.34 18.42
C ASN A 98 2.74 -10.92 18.13
N TYR A 99 3.97 -10.61 18.56
CA TYR A 99 4.63 -9.35 18.22
C TYR A 99 4.75 -9.15 16.70
N LEU A 100 5.21 -10.17 15.96
CA LEU A 100 5.27 -10.14 14.48
C LEU A 100 3.90 -9.89 13.86
N ASN A 101 2.86 -10.58 14.34
CA ASN A 101 1.49 -10.40 13.85
C ASN A 101 1.02 -8.95 14.05
N VAL A 102 1.26 -8.34 15.21
CA VAL A 102 0.86 -6.95 15.49
C VAL A 102 1.58 -5.96 14.57
N ILE A 103 2.90 -6.06 14.41
CA ILE A 103 3.65 -5.09 13.58
C ILE A 103 3.38 -5.26 12.07
N THR A 104 3.05 -6.48 11.62
CA THR A 104 2.75 -6.76 10.20
C THR A 104 1.30 -6.50 9.81
N THR A 105 0.38 -6.48 10.78
CA THR A 105 -1.04 -6.14 10.53
C THR A 105 -1.34 -4.66 10.66
N ASN A 106 -0.57 -3.90 11.45
CA ASN A 106 -0.71 -2.46 11.51
C ASN A 106 -0.22 -1.80 10.19
N HIS A 107 -1.11 -1.08 9.50
CA HIS A 107 -0.83 -0.52 8.17
C HIS A 107 0.36 0.45 8.15
N ILE A 108 0.55 1.26 9.19
CA ILE A 108 1.66 2.22 9.24
C ILE A 108 2.97 1.50 9.57
N LEU A 109 2.98 0.63 10.59
CA LEU A 109 4.19 -0.09 11.00
C LEU A 109 4.69 -1.03 9.90
N SER A 110 3.80 -1.81 9.28
CA SER A 110 4.16 -2.78 8.24
C SER A 110 4.76 -2.16 6.98
N ASN A 111 4.54 -0.86 6.76
CA ASN A 111 5.08 -0.08 5.65
C ASN A 111 6.28 0.79 6.03
N CYS A 112 6.69 0.82 7.30
CA CYS A 112 7.84 1.63 7.73
C CYS A 112 9.18 0.91 7.47
N GLU A 113 10.24 1.70 7.28
CA GLU A 113 11.58 1.20 6.98
C GLU A 113 12.10 0.23 8.05
N LEU A 114 11.82 0.49 9.34
CA LEU A 114 12.28 -0.32 10.47
C LEU A 114 11.77 -1.76 10.38
N VAL A 115 10.46 -1.95 10.13
CA VAL A 115 9.85 -3.29 10.03
C VAL A 115 10.26 -3.97 8.72
N LYS A 116 10.27 -3.23 7.61
CA LYS A 116 10.71 -3.76 6.31
C LYS A 116 12.15 -4.25 6.35
N LYS A 117 13.07 -3.48 6.96
CA LYS A 117 14.47 -3.87 7.15
C LYS A 117 14.65 -5.05 8.09
N PHE A 118 13.84 -5.14 9.15
CA PHE A 118 13.86 -6.29 10.05
C PHE A 118 13.48 -7.59 9.32
N LEU A 119 12.47 -7.53 8.44
CA LEU A 119 11.94 -8.70 7.72
C LEU A 119 12.64 -9.01 6.39
N ASP A 120 13.22 -8.01 5.74
CA ASP A 120 13.85 -8.10 4.41
C ASP A 120 15.17 -7.29 4.38
N PRO A 121 16.19 -7.72 5.13
CA PRO A 121 17.43 -6.94 5.26
C PRO A 121 18.15 -6.72 3.93
N ASN A 122 17.99 -7.63 2.96
CA ASN A 122 18.67 -7.56 1.67
C ASN A 122 18.16 -6.37 0.84
N ASN A 123 16.84 -6.20 0.76
CA ASN A 123 16.22 -5.15 -0.06
C ASN A 123 16.17 -3.76 0.62
N TYR A 124 16.39 -3.70 1.94
CA TYR A 124 16.36 -2.48 2.77
C TYR A 124 17.67 -2.25 3.55
N SER A 125 18.79 -2.71 3.01
CA SER A 125 20.13 -2.52 3.60
C SER A 125 20.69 -1.10 3.40
N ALA A 126 20.31 -0.45 2.30
CA ALA A 126 20.88 0.82 1.86
C ALA A 126 20.53 2.01 2.79
N ASN A 127 21.46 2.95 2.91
CA ASN A 127 21.20 4.24 3.56
C ASN A 127 20.62 5.24 2.56
N TYR A 128 19.31 5.22 2.37
CA TYR A 128 18.63 6.07 1.38
C TYR A 128 18.81 7.57 1.65
N THR A 129 19.01 7.98 2.90
CA THR A 129 19.26 9.39 3.24
C THR A 129 20.62 9.85 2.72
N GLU A 130 21.64 9.03 2.85
CA GLU A 130 22.99 9.31 2.35
C GLU A 130 23.05 9.32 0.83
N ILE A 131 22.40 8.34 0.17
CA ILE A 131 22.24 8.30 -1.29
C ILE A 131 21.58 9.59 -1.78
N ALA A 132 20.46 9.97 -1.16
CA ALA A 132 19.74 11.20 -1.51
C ALA A 132 20.62 12.44 -1.31
N LEU A 133 21.33 12.54 -0.19
CA LEU A 133 22.19 13.68 0.11
C LEU A 133 23.35 13.80 -0.90
N GLN A 134 23.96 12.68 -1.29
CA GLN A 134 25.01 12.68 -2.31
C GLN A 134 24.49 13.20 -3.66
N GLN A 135 23.33 12.71 -4.11
CA GLN A 135 22.73 13.14 -5.37
C GLN A 135 22.30 14.61 -5.35
N VAL A 136 21.66 15.06 -4.27
CA VAL A 136 21.30 16.46 -4.06
C VAL A 136 22.55 17.36 -4.07
N SER A 137 23.62 16.93 -3.40
CA SER A 137 24.88 17.68 -3.35
C SER A 137 25.53 17.79 -4.73
N MET A 138 25.54 16.71 -5.52
CA MET A 138 26.03 16.75 -6.90
C MET A 138 25.23 17.75 -7.75
N PHE A 139 23.91 17.77 -7.61
CA PHE A 139 23.05 18.70 -8.33
C PHE A 139 23.29 20.16 -7.93
N PHE A 140 23.47 20.47 -6.64
CA PHE A 140 23.73 21.85 -6.20
C PHE A 140 25.13 22.38 -6.56
N ARG A 141 26.07 21.53 -6.97
CA ARG A 141 27.34 22.01 -7.55
C ARG A 141 27.11 22.81 -8.83
N SER A 142 26.12 22.42 -9.64
CA SER A 142 25.74 23.15 -10.86
C SER A 142 24.75 24.30 -10.59
N GLU A 143 24.10 24.33 -9.43
CA GLU A 143 23.04 25.30 -9.09
C GLU A 143 23.32 25.97 -7.73
N PRO A 144 24.23 26.96 -7.66
CA PRO A 144 24.73 27.49 -6.40
C PRO A 144 23.71 28.36 -5.64
N LYS A 145 22.50 28.55 -6.17
CA LYS A 145 21.42 29.39 -5.60
C LYS A 145 20.89 28.87 -4.26
N TRP A 146 20.91 27.55 -4.07
CA TRP A 146 20.30 26.91 -2.91
C TRP A 146 21.33 26.30 -1.96
N GLU A 147 20.93 26.14 -0.71
CA GLU A 147 21.72 25.49 0.33
C GLU A 147 20.82 24.59 1.18
N VAL A 148 21.30 23.37 1.46
CA VAL A 148 20.64 22.45 2.40
C VAL A 148 20.85 22.97 3.82
N VAL A 149 19.76 23.07 4.58
CA VAL A 149 19.79 23.41 6.01
C VAL A 149 19.88 22.14 6.84
N GLU A 150 18.93 21.23 6.68
CA GLU A 150 18.85 19.97 7.43
C GLU A 150 18.05 18.90 6.67
N PRO A 151 18.36 17.60 6.83
CA PRO A 151 17.46 16.53 6.42
C PRO A 151 16.17 16.56 7.26
N LEU A 152 15.02 16.51 6.60
CA LEU A 152 13.72 16.34 7.24
C LEU A 152 13.43 14.84 7.37
N LYS A 153 13.99 14.22 8.42
CA LYS A 153 14.00 12.77 8.62
C LYS A 153 12.59 12.22 8.78
N ASP A 154 12.24 11.29 7.90
CA ASP A 154 11.05 10.44 7.95
C ASP A 154 9.72 11.18 8.13
N ILE A 155 9.60 12.40 7.61
CA ILE A 155 8.35 13.20 7.71
C ILE A 155 7.19 12.63 6.86
N GLY A 156 7.50 11.74 5.91
CA GLY A 156 6.57 11.05 5.03
C GLY A 156 6.63 9.53 5.18
N TRP A 157 5.66 8.83 4.58
CA TRP A 157 5.50 7.37 4.74
C TRP A 157 6.36 6.53 3.79
N ARG A 158 6.84 7.11 2.68
CA ARG A 158 7.60 6.38 1.66
C ARG A 158 9.05 6.22 2.08
N ILE A 159 9.53 4.98 2.10
CA ILE A 159 10.90 4.63 2.48
C ILE A 159 11.93 5.32 1.56
N ARG A 160 11.68 5.28 0.24
CA ARG A 160 12.60 5.75 -0.81
C ARG A 160 12.35 7.19 -1.27
N LYS A 161 11.57 7.98 -0.51
CA LYS A 161 11.38 9.42 -0.77
C LYS A 161 11.93 10.20 0.43
N LYS A 162 12.98 10.98 0.20
CA LYS A 162 13.68 11.74 1.25
C LYS A 162 13.47 13.23 1.07
N TYR A 163 13.50 13.96 2.17
CA TYR A 163 13.17 15.38 2.22
C TYR A 163 14.27 16.18 2.89
N PHE A 164 14.53 17.38 2.38
CA PHE A 164 15.54 18.28 2.92
C PHE A 164 14.94 19.69 3.04
N LEU A 165 15.13 20.30 4.20
CA LEU A 165 14.86 21.71 4.39
C LEU A 165 15.99 22.50 3.76
N MET A 166 15.63 23.55 3.04
CA MET A 166 16.57 24.36 2.30
C MET A 166 16.28 25.85 2.48
N LYS A 167 17.26 26.66 2.08
CA LYS A 167 17.14 28.11 1.96
C LYS A 167 17.71 28.57 0.62
N ILE A 168 17.30 29.76 0.19
CA ILE A 168 17.94 30.48 -0.91
C ILE A 168 19.08 31.29 -0.30
N LYS A 169 20.31 31.19 -0.85
CA LYS A 169 21.48 31.86 -0.26
C LYS A 169 21.29 33.36 -0.09
N ASN A 170 20.69 34.01 -1.08
CA ASN A 170 20.44 35.45 -1.08
C ASN A 170 19.12 35.85 -0.38
N GLN A 171 18.28 34.89 0.02
CA GLN A 171 17.02 35.12 0.72
C GLN A 171 16.88 34.13 1.88
N PRO A 172 17.73 34.24 2.91
CA PRO A 172 17.85 33.22 3.96
C PRO A 172 16.63 33.13 4.89
N LYS A 173 15.63 34.00 4.76
CA LYS A 173 14.35 33.90 5.48
C LYS A 173 13.38 32.96 4.77
N GLU A 174 13.51 32.80 3.45
CA GLU A 174 12.66 31.88 2.69
C GLU A 174 13.12 30.44 2.92
N ARG A 175 12.17 29.59 3.29
CA ARG A 175 12.38 28.16 3.51
C ARG A 175 11.76 27.39 2.36
N LEU A 176 12.51 26.42 1.86
CA LEU A 176 12.10 25.53 0.79
C LEU A 176 12.16 24.09 1.28
N VAL A 177 11.37 23.21 0.66
CA VAL A 177 11.51 21.77 0.82
C VAL A 177 11.93 21.19 -0.51
N LEU A 178 13.01 20.42 -0.48
CA LEU A 178 13.36 19.50 -1.54
C LEU A 178 12.86 18.10 -1.22
N SER A 179 12.24 17.47 -2.19
CA SER A 179 11.95 16.05 -2.19
C SER A 179 12.78 15.34 -3.25
N TRP A 180 13.45 14.28 -2.86
CA TRP A 180 14.16 13.36 -3.74
C TRP A 180 13.52 11.97 -3.66
N ALA A 181 13.39 11.29 -4.79
CA ALA A 181 12.86 9.93 -4.84
C ALA A 181 13.50 9.09 -5.94
N ASP A 182 13.72 7.81 -5.63
CA ASP A 182 14.04 6.76 -6.62
C ASP A 182 12.83 6.43 -7.51
N LEU A 183 13.08 5.73 -8.60
CA LEU A 183 12.03 5.14 -9.44
C LEU A 183 11.28 4.02 -8.71
N GLY A 184 9.98 3.91 -8.96
CA GLY A 184 9.12 2.85 -8.44
C GLY A 184 8.67 1.82 -9.50
N PRO A 185 7.95 0.77 -9.08
CA PRO A 185 7.53 -0.36 -9.93
C PRO A 185 6.69 0.03 -11.15
N ASP A 186 6.04 1.19 -11.12
CA ASP A 186 5.14 1.68 -12.16
C ASP A 186 5.86 2.64 -13.14
N LYS A 187 7.21 2.66 -13.16
CA LYS A 187 8.01 3.52 -14.04
C LYS A 187 8.08 2.96 -15.46
N PHE A 188 7.04 3.23 -16.26
CA PHE A 188 6.93 2.78 -17.65
C PHE A 188 7.37 3.81 -18.70
N LEU A 189 7.57 5.07 -18.30
CA LEU A 189 8.07 6.11 -19.21
C LEU A 189 9.51 5.80 -19.63
N SER A 190 9.87 6.13 -20.87
CA SER A 190 11.27 6.18 -21.29
C SER A 190 12.03 7.23 -20.46
N ASP A 191 13.34 7.07 -20.25
CA ASP A 191 14.09 8.02 -19.42
C ASP A 191 14.11 9.44 -20.02
N LYS A 192 14.11 9.53 -21.35
CA LYS A 192 13.99 10.81 -22.06
C LYS A 192 12.65 11.48 -21.80
N ASP A 193 11.54 10.76 -21.99
CA ASP A 193 10.21 11.34 -21.79
C ASP A 193 9.95 11.67 -20.32
N PHE A 194 10.42 10.81 -19.40
CA PHE A 194 10.38 11.05 -17.96
C PHE A 194 11.10 12.33 -17.56
N GLN A 195 12.36 12.52 -17.99
CA GLN A 195 13.12 13.73 -17.69
C GLN A 195 12.45 14.99 -18.27
N CYS A 196 11.90 14.91 -19.48
CA CYS A 196 11.15 16.01 -20.08
C CYS A 196 9.88 16.35 -19.28
N LEU A 197 9.12 15.34 -18.86
CA LEU A 197 7.89 15.53 -18.08
C LEU A 197 8.16 16.09 -16.68
N ILE A 198 9.19 15.62 -15.99
CA ILE A 198 9.59 16.18 -14.68
C ILE A 198 9.94 17.66 -14.82
N LYS A 199 10.74 18.02 -15.83
CA LYS A 199 11.10 19.43 -16.09
C LYS A 199 9.92 20.31 -16.49
N LEU A 200 8.81 19.73 -16.95
CA LEU A 200 7.58 20.47 -17.27
C LEU A 200 6.72 20.79 -16.05
N LEU A 201 6.87 20.08 -14.92
CA LEU A 201 6.02 20.28 -13.74
C LEU A 201 5.96 21.74 -13.22
N PRO A 202 7.06 22.52 -13.18
CA PRO A 202 7.00 23.93 -12.78
C PRO A 202 6.14 24.84 -13.68
N SER A 203 5.84 24.40 -14.91
CA SER A 203 4.97 25.12 -15.85
C SER A 203 3.47 24.89 -15.61
N CYS A 204 3.10 23.95 -14.74
CA CYS A 204 1.72 23.71 -14.36
C CYS A 204 1.23 24.84 -13.45
N SER A 205 0.20 25.55 -13.90
CA SER A 205 -0.45 26.65 -13.18
C SER A 205 -1.90 26.25 -12.92
N HIS A 206 -2.25 26.15 -11.64
CA HIS A 206 -3.58 25.80 -11.19
C HIS A 206 -3.75 26.29 -9.74
N PRO A 207 -4.84 26.98 -9.40
CA PRO A 207 -5.02 27.59 -8.07
C PRO A 207 -4.96 26.57 -6.93
N TYR A 208 -5.40 25.34 -7.19
CA TYR A 208 -5.43 24.25 -6.23
C TYR A 208 -4.34 23.18 -6.44
N ILE A 209 -3.27 23.46 -7.20
CA ILE A 209 -2.07 22.60 -7.23
C ILE A 209 -0.94 23.33 -6.50
N TYR A 210 -0.23 22.63 -5.61
CA TYR A 210 0.87 23.22 -4.87
C TYR A 210 2.09 23.37 -5.77
N ARG A 211 2.45 24.62 -6.04
CA ARG A 211 3.43 25.00 -7.07
C ARG A 211 4.77 24.31 -6.87
N VAL A 212 5.29 23.72 -7.95
CA VAL A 212 6.67 23.26 -8.04
C VAL A 212 7.54 24.44 -8.45
N THR A 213 8.50 24.81 -7.62
CA THR A 213 9.44 25.91 -7.90
C THR A 213 10.51 25.46 -8.89
N PHE A 214 10.99 24.22 -8.72
CA PHE A 214 12.02 23.63 -9.57
C PHE A 214 11.85 22.11 -9.61
N ALA A 215 12.18 21.49 -10.75
CA ALA A 215 12.19 20.04 -10.88
C ALA A 215 13.24 19.58 -11.90
N THR A 216 13.93 18.50 -11.57
CA THR A 216 14.86 17.82 -12.47
C THR A 216 14.86 16.32 -12.20
N ALA A 217 15.36 15.54 -13.15
CA ALA A 217 15.48 14.11 -13.02
C ALA A 217 16.70 13.59 -13.78
N ASN A 218 17.14 12.40 -13.39
CA ASN A 218 18.11 11.58 -14.12
C ASN A 218 17.47 10.21 -14.42
N GLU A 219 18.27 9.25 -14.91
CA GLU A 219 17.82 7.91 -15.26
C GLU A 219 17.36 7.06 -14.06
N SER A 220 17.61 7.51 -12.82
CA SER A 220 17.40 6.71 -11.60
C SER A 220 16.54 7.40 -10.53
N SER A 221 16.26 8.70 -10.67
CA SER A 221 15.60 9.48 -9.62
C SER A 221 15.06 10.82 -10.15
N ALA A 222 14.24 11.47 -9.33
CA ALA A 222 13.86 12.88 -9.50
C ALA A 222 14.06 13.69 -8.23
N LEU A 223 14.24 15.00 -8.42
CA LEU A 223 14.41 16.01 -7.40
C LEU A 223 13.46 17.17 -7.69
N LEU A 224 12.67 17.56 -6.70
CA LEU A 224 11.74 18.68 -6.79
C LEU A 224 11.91 19.63 -5.61
N ILE A 225 11.72 20.92 -5.85
CA ILE A 225 11.81 21.98 -4.84
C ILE A 225 10.49 22.75 -4.81
N ARG A 226 9.98 22.99 -3.61
CA ARG A 226 8.76 23.74 -3.32
C ARG A 226 8.98 24.70 -2.16
N MET A 227 8.09 25.68 -1.98
CA MET A 227 8.07 26.48 -0.76
C MET A 227 7.79 25.57 0.45
N PHE A 228 8.44 25.83 1.58
CA PHE A 228 8.07 25.18 2.84
C PHE A 228 6.79 25.82 3.39
N ASN A 229 5.91 25.00 3.93
CA ASN A 229 4.67 25.45 4.54
C ASN A 229 4.63 25.03 6.01
N GLU A 230 4.54 26.01 6.91
CA GLU A 230 4.55 25.78 8.35
C GLU A 230 3.25 25.17 8.89
N LYS A 231 2.13 25.32 8.16
CA LYS A 231 0.84 24.68 8.51
C LYS A 231 0.83 23.20 8.15
N GLY A 232 1.62 22.80 7.14
CA GLY A 232 1.70 21.44 6.64
C GLY A 232 0.47 20.96 5.89
N THR A 233 0.25 19.66 5.94
CA THR A 233 -0.75 18.97 5.12
C THR A 233 -2.11 18.90 5.82
N LEU A 234 -3.14 18.55 5.06
CA LEU A 234 -4.47 18.27 5.58
C LEU A 234 -4.44 17.16 6.64
N LYS A 235 -3.56 16.15 6.48
CA LYS A 235 -3.35 15.12 7.51
C LYS A 235 -2.76 15.71 8.79
N ASP A 236 -1.84 16.66 8.70
CA ASP A 236 -1.29 17.33 9.89
C ASP A 236 -2.39 18.10 10.64
N LEU A 237 -3.30 18.76 9.91
CA LEU A 237 -4.46 19.44 10.52
C LEU A 237 -5.40 18.47 11.26
N ILE A 238 -5.75 17.36 10.63
CA ILE A 238 -6.68 16.36 11.20
C ILE A 238 -6.09 15.72 12.47
N TYR A 239 -4.79 15.42 12.45
CA TYR A 239 -4.09 14.73 13.54
C TYR A 239 -3.42 15.68 14.53
N LYS A 240 -3.62 17.00 14.39
CA LYS A 240 -3.00 18.06 15.20
C LYS A 240 -1.48 17.89 15.31
N ALA A 241 -0.85 17.52 14.20
CA ALA A 241 0.56 17.15 14.13
C ALA A 241 1.43 18.33 13.67
N LYS A 242 2.72 18.32 14.06
CA LYS A 242 3.69 19.30 13.58
C LYS A 242 4.30 18.81 12.26
N PRO A 243 4.36 19.62 11.18
CA PRO A 243 4.73 19.10 9.86
C PRO A 243 6.11 18.45 9.78
N LYS A 244 7.09 18.97 10.55
CA LYS A 244 8.46 18.45 10.63
C LYS A 244 8.65 17.21 11.50
N ASP A 245 7.65 16.81 12.31
CA ASP A 245 7.78 15.62 13.15
C ASP A 245 7.81 14.34 12.28
N PRO A 246 8.50 13.26 12.70
CA PRO A 246 8.53 11.99 11.97
C PRO A 246 7.13 11.36 11.82
N PHE A 247 6.86 10.75 10.67
CA PHE A 247 5.57 10.19 10.27
C PHE A 247 4.98 9.23 11.30
N LEU A 248 5.81 8.32 11.85
CA LEU A 248 5.38 7.37 12.88
C LEU A 248 4.86 8.09 14.13
N LYS A 249 5.57 9.13 14.58
CA LYS A 249 5.16 9.95 15.73
C LYS A 249 3.84 10.68 15.47
N LYS A 250 3.64 11.15 14.24
CA LYS A 250 2.47 11.94 13.86
C LYS A 250 1.19 11.12 13.79
N TYR A 251 1.26 9.90 13.25
CA TYR A 251 0.05 9.20 12.80
C TYR A 251 -0.13 7.76 13.33
N CYS A 252 0.85 7.14 14.01
CA CYS A 252 0.66 5.80 14.57
C CYS A 252 -0.27 5.78 15.79
N ASN A 253 -0.08 6.72 16.73
CA ASN A 253 -0.88 6.84 17.94
C ASN A 253 -1.12 8.32 18.30
N PRO A 254 -1.93 9.04 17.51
CA PRO A 254 -2.18 10.45 17.74
C PRO A 254 -2.95 10.69 19.06
N LYS A 255 -2.49 11.66 19.86
CA LYS A 255 -3.16 12.03 21.13
C LYS A 255 -4.50 12.75 20.91
N LYS A 256 -4.63 13.45 19.79
CA LYS A 256 -5.81 14.20 19.39
C LYS A 256 -6.05 14.00 17.90
N ILE A 257 -7.29 13.71 17.54
CA ILE A 257 -7.76 13.66 16.17
C ILE A 257 -9.04 14.47 16.08
N GLN A 258 -9.25 15.16 14.96
CA GLN A 258 -10.45 15.95 14.75
C GLN A 258 -10.81 15.96 13.27
N GLY A 259 -12.03 15.51 12.96
CA GLY A 259 -12.64 15.75 11.65
C GLY A 259 -12.83 17.25 11.40
N LEU A 260 -13.12 17.59 10.15
CA LEU A 260 -13.30 18.96 9.70
C LEU A 260 -14.75 19.40 9.85
N GLU A 261 -14.95 20.71 9.88
CA GLU A 261 -16.30 21.28 9.83
C GLU A 261 -16.92 21.10 8.45
N LEU A 262 -18.25 21.09 8.37
CA LEU A 262 -18.98 20.84 7.12
C LEU A 262 -18.54 21.78 6.00
N GLN A 263 -18.32 23.07 6.30
CA GLN A 263 -17.87 24.02 5.27
C GLN A 263 -16.48 23.65 4.74
N GLN A 264 -15.53 23.31 5.62
CA GLN A 264 -14.21 22.87 5.19
C GLN A 264 -14.28 21.60 4.33
N ILE A 265 -15.13 20.63 4.69
CA ILE A 265 -15.38 19.42 3.90
C ILE A 265 -15.87 19.78 2.48
N LYS A 266 -16.86 20.67 2.39
CA LYS A 266 -17.42 21.14 1.11
C LYS A 266 -16.37 21.85 0.25
N THR A 267 -15.70 22.86 0.83
CA THR A 267 -14.70 23.67 0.12
C THR A 267 -13.51 22.84 -0.32
N TYR A 268 -12.87 22.08 0.59
CA TYR A 268 -11.69 21.30 0.25
C TYR A 268 -12.03 20.16 -0.70
N GLY A 269 -13.15 19.46 -0.48
CA GLY A 269 -13.62 18.42 -1.39
C GLY A 269 -13.83 18.96 -2.81
N ARG A 270 -14.48 20.14 -2.95
CA ARG A 270 -14.63 20.80 -4.26
C ARG A 270 -13.28 21.14 -4.89
N GLN A 271 -12.38 21.80 -4.16
CA GLN A 271 -11.06 22.19 -4.66
C GLN A 271 -10.24 20.99 -5.15
N ILE A 272 -10.26 19.88 -4.41
CA ILE A 272 -9.59 18.63 -4.80
C ILE A 272 -10.20 18.05 -6.08
N LEU A 273 -11.53 17.98 -6.17
CA LEU A 273 -12.21 17.45 -7.36
C LEU A 273 -11.94 18.29 -8.62
N GLU A 274 -11.82 19.62 -8.51
CA GLU A 274 -11.43 20.47 -9.64
C GLU A 274 -10.03 20.11 -10.17
N VAL A 275 -9.07 19.82 -9.26
CA VAL A 275 -7.74 19.38 -9.68
C VAL A 275 -7.80 18.02 -10.36
N LEU A 276 -8.52 17.05 -9.78
CA LEU A 276 -8.64 15.72 -10.39
C LEU A 276 -9.27 15.81 -11.79
N LYS A 277 -10.35 16.59 -11.92
CA LYS A 277 -10.98 16.85 -13.23
C LYS A 277 -9.99 17.46 -14.21
N PHE A 278 -9.25 18.48 -13.79
CA PHE A 278 -8.25 19.12 -14.63
C PHE A 278 -7.18 18.13 -15.11
N LEU A 279 -6.66 17.27 -14.23
CA LEU A 279 -5.66 16.27 -14.59
C LEU A 279 -6.22 15.20 -15.54
N HIS A 280 -7.45 14.73 -15.29
CA HIS A 280 -8.16 13.77 -16.15
C HIS A 280 -8.38 14.35 -17.55
N ASP A 281 -8.86 15.60 -17.64
CA ASP A 281 -9.06 16.31 -18.93
C ASP A 281 -7.73 16.53 -19.69
N LYS A 282 -6.60 16.61 -18.99
CA LYS A 282 -5.26 16.71 -19.59
C LYS A 282 -4.63 15.35 -19.92
N GLY A 283 -5.22 14.24 -19.49
CA GLY A 283 -4.63 12.91 -19.59
C GLY A 283 -3.37 12.74 -18.73
N PHE A 284 -3.23 13.53 -17.66
CA PHE A 284 -2.08 13.45 -16.76
C PHE A 284 -2.41 12.51 -15.58
N PRO A 285 -1.61 11.46 -15.34
CA PRO A 285 -1.90 10.49 -14.28
C PRO A 285 -1.64 11.08 -12.88
N TYR A 286 -2.55 10.86 -11.93
CA TYR A 286 -2.33 11.21 -10.51
C TYR A 286 -2.21 9.99 -9.62
N GLY A 287 -3.30 9.29 -9.26
CA GLY A 287 -3.27 8.02 -8.54
C GLY A 287 -2.72 8.07 -7.10
N HIS A 288 -2.47 9.26 -6.56
CA HIS A 288 -1.74 9.47 -5.29
C HIS A 288 -2.51 10.29 -4.26
N LEU A 289 -3.84 10.39 -4.40
CA LEU A 289 -4.65 11.19 -3.49
C LEU A 289 -4.69 10.57 -2.07
N HIS A 290 -4.30 11.35 -1.07
CA HIS A 290 -4.50 11.08 0.35
C HIS A 290 -4.26 12.37 1.14
N ALA A 291 -4.62 12.41 2.43
CA ALA A 291 -4.56 13.64 3.23
C ALA A 291 -3.15 14.25 3.34
N SER A 292 -2.08 13.44 3.28
CA SER A 292 -0.69 13.96 3.29
C SER A 292 -0.22 14.53 1.94
N ASN A 293 -0.98 14.33 0.86
CA ASN A 293 -0.70 14.96 -0.45
C ASN A 293 -1.63 16.15 -0.72
N VAL A 294 -2.24 16.71 0.32
CA VAL A 294 -3.02 17.94 0.25
C VAL A 294 -2.38 18.95 1.20
N MET A 295 -1.79 20.01 0.64
CA MET A 295 -1.18 21.10 1.40
C MET A 295 -2.24 22.13 1.82
N LEU A 296 -2.10 22.73 3.00
CA LEU A 296 -2.97 23.80 3.47
C LEU A 296 -2.30 25.17 3.32
N ASP A 297 -2.86 26.03 2.47
CA ASP A 297 -2.38 27.39 2.21
C ASP A 297 -3.50 28.38 2.53
N GLY A 298 -3.46 28.97 3.73
CA GLY A 298 -4.62 29.72 4.24
C GLY A 298 -5.85 28.82 4.40
N ASP A 299 -6.96 29.23 3.78
CA ASP A 299 -8.21 28.47 3.69
C ASP A 299 -8.35 27.72 2.34
N THR A 300 -7.24 27.56 1.63
CA THR A 300 -7.19 26.84 0.35
C THR A 300 -6.38 25.57 0.50
N CYS A 301 -6.94 24.45 0.05
CA CYS A 301 -6.19 23.22 -0.07
C CYS A 301 -5.57 23.10 -1.47
N ARG A 302 -4.34 22.60 -1.54
CA ARG A 302 -3.58 22.48 -2.79
C ARG A 302 -2.97 21.08 -2.91
N LEU A 303 -3.24 20.41 -4.03
CA LEU A 303 -2.77 19.06 -4.28
C LEU A 303 -1.25 19.04 -4.53
N LEU A 304 -0.56 18.10 -3.90
CA LEU A 304 0.89 17.90 -4.00
C LEU A 304 1.22 16.74 -4.95
N ASP A 305 2.51 16.59 -5.23
CA ASP A 305 3.10 15.29 -5.51
C ASP A 305 2.70 14.65 -6.86
N LEU A 306 2.37 15.47 -7.88
CA LEU A 306 2.09 15.02 -9.26
C LEU A 306 3.22 14.19 -9.86
N GLU A 307 4.48 14.41 -9.45
CA GLU A 307 5.63 13.65 -9.89
C GLU A 307 5.59 12.17 -9.52
N ASN A 308 4.82 11.80 -8.49
CA ASN A 308 4.85 10.44 -7.96
C ASN A 308 4.38 9.43 -9.01
N SER A 309 3.43 9.82 -9.88
CA SER A 309 2.95 8.97 -10.98
C SER A 309 4.01 8.81 -12.08
N LEU A 310 4.75 9.88 -12.39
CA LEU A 310 5.85 9.86 -13.36
C LEU A 310 7.03 9.02 -12.87
N LEU A 311 7.30 9.07 -11.57
CA LEU A 311 8.29 8.25 -10.88
C LEU A 311 7.86 6.78 -10.78
N GLY A 312 6.59 6.44 -11.05
CA GLY A 312 6.08 5.10 -10.90
C GLY A 312 6.01 4.63 -9.44
N LEU A 313 5.89 5.55 -8.49
CA LEU A 313 5.82 5.20 -7.08
C LEU A 313 4.51 4.47 -6.76
N PRO A 314 4.48 3.57 -5.78
CA PRO A 314 3.23 2.95 -5.37
C PRO A 314 2.31 3.96 -4.66
N SER A 315 1.00 3.76 -4.83
CA SER A 315 -0.04 4.56 -4.18
C SER A 315 -0.22 4.17 -2.71
N PHE A 316 -0.54 5.15 -1.86
CA PHE A 316 -0.80 4.92 -0.43
C PHE A 316 -1.94 3.92 -0.23
N TYR A 317 -3.00 4.03 -1.03
CA TYR A 317 -4.18 3.16 -0.95
C TYR A 317 -4.10 1.91 -1.82
N ARG A 318 -2.93 1.52 -2.35
CA ARG A 318 -2.81 0.40 -3.30
C ARG A 318 -3.47 -0.88 -2.82
N SER A 319 -3.20 -1.28 -1.57
CA SER A 319 -3.77 -2.49 -0.97
C SER A 319 -5.29 -2.44 -0.76
N TYR A 320 -5.89 -1.25 -0.77
CA TYR A 320 -7.33 -1.04 -0.60
C TYR A 320 -8.07 -1.23 -1.91
N PHE A 321 -7.53 -0.72 -3.04
CA PHE A 321 -8.19 -0.87 -4.33
C PHE A 321 -7.77 -2.11 -5.14
N SER A 322 -6.59 -2.70 -4.90
CA SER A 322 -6.13 -3.89 -5.66
C SER A 322 -6.98 -5.15 -5.44
N GLN A 323 -7.95 -5.07 -4.54
CA GLN A 323 -8.90 -6.13 -4.25
C GLN A 323 -10.16 -6.07 -5.13
N PHE A 324 -10.41 -4.95 -5.81
CA PHE A 324 -11.66 -4.66 -6.51
C PHE A 324 -11.44 -4.52 -8.03
N ARG A 325 -11.99 -5.48 -8.79
CA ARG A 325 -11.81 -5.55 -10.26
C ARG A 325 -12.30 -4.33 -11.04
N LYS A 326 -13.24 -3.55 -10.49
CA LYS A 326 -13.78 -2.35 -11.14
C LYS A 326 -12.93 -1.11 -10.91
N ILE A 327 -12.02 -1.14 -9.95
CA ILE A 327 -11.06 -0.06 -9.71
C ILE A 327 -9.80 -0.41 -10.47
N ASN A 328 -9.83 -0.17 -11.79
CA ASN A 328 -8.81 -0.68 -12.72
C ASN A 328 -8.26 0.40 -13.67
N THR A 329 -8.78 1.62 -13.60
CA THR A 329 -8.21 2.81 -14.26
C THR A 329 -7.66 3.79 -13.24
N LEU A 330 -6.71 4.64 -13.64
CA LEU A 330 -6.21 5.70 -12.77
C LEU A 330 -7.31 6.68 -12.33
N GLU A 331 -8.28 6.98 -13.19
CA GLU A 331 -9.43 7.80 -12.82
C GLU A 331 -10.27 7.15 -11.72
N SER A 332 -10.54 5.84 -11.84
CA SER A 332 -11.29 5.10 -10.82
C SER A 332 -10.50 5.01 -9.50
N MET A 333 -9.17 4.88 -9.57
CA MET A 333 -8.29 4.92 -8.40
C MET A 333 -8.36 6.28 -7.71
N ASP A 334 -8.33 7.39 -8.46
CA ASP A 334 -8.45 8.73 -7.89
C ASP A 334 -9.79 8.94 -7.19
N VAL A 335 -10.90 8.48 -7.78
CA VAL A 335 -12.24 8.54 -7.18
C VAL A 335 -12.33 7.71 -5.90
N HIS A 336 -11.74 6.52 -5.89
CA HIS A 336 -11.69 5.69 -4.69
C HIS A 336 -10.87 6.35 -3.57
N CYS A 337 -9.70 6.89 -3.92
CA CYS A 337 -8.85 7.62 -2.99
C CYS A 337 -9.53 8.89 -2.47
N PHE A 338 -10.36 9.53 -3.30
CA PHE A 338 -11.19 10.67 -2.88
C PHE A 338 -12.22 10.25 -1.84
N GLY A 339 -12.89 9.11 -2.01
CA GLY A 339 -13.78 8.55 -1.01
C GLY A 339 -13.08 8.34 0.35
N HIS A 340 -11.89 7.73 0.34
CA HIS A 340 -11.07 7.57 1.54
C HIS A 340 -10.69 8.91 2.19
N LEU A 341 -10.30 9.89 1.38
CA LEU A 341 -9.95 11.22 1.86
C LEU A 341 -11.16 11.95 2.45
N LEU A 342 -12.32 11.88 1.79
CA LEU A 342 -13.57 12.46 2.30
C LEU A 342 -13.97 11.81 3.63
N TYR A 343 -13.80 10.49 3.75
CA TYR A 343 -14.03 9.78 5.01
C TYR A 343 -13.09 10.33 6.11
N GLU A 344 -11.78 10.43 5.82
CA GLU A 344 -10.80 10.94 6.79
C GLU A 344 -11.06 12.41 7.18
N MET A 345 -11.46 13.26 6.22
CA MET A 345 -11.89 14.64 6.49
C MET A 345 -13.14 14.68 7.39
N THR A 346 -14.08 13.76 7.20
CA THR A 346 -15.35 13.74 7.93
C THR A 346 -15.18 13.24 9.36
N TYR A 347 -14.50 12.10 9.53
CA TYR A 347 -14.46 11.39 10.80
C TYR A 347 -13.12 11.55 11.54
N GLY A 348 -12.15 12.26 10.96
CA GLY A 348 -10.83 12.48 11.54
C GLY A 348 -9.91 11.25 11.54
N ARG A 349 -10.33 10.16 10.90
CA ARG A 349 -9.60 8.89 10.80
C ARG A 349 -9.97 8.15 9.51
N PRO A 350 -9.10 7.29 8.96
CA PRO A 350 -9.45 6.43 7.84
C PRO A 350 -10.54 5.41 8.23
N PRO A 351 -11.25 4.82 7.25
CA PRO A 351 -12.18 3.73 7.53
C PRO A 351 -11.41 2.48 8.00
N ASP A 352 -11.99 1.74 8.94
CA ASP A 352 -11.39 0.50 9.47
C ASP A 352 -11.26 -0.59 8.39
N SER A 353 -12.20 -0.63 7.46
CA SER A 353 -12.20 -1.51 6.29
C SER A 353 -13.00 -0.91 5.14
N VAL A 354 -12.75 -1.39 3.92
CA VAL A 354 -13.52 -1.07 2.72
C VAL A 354 -13.94 -2.39 2.05
N PRO A 355 -15.18 -2.53 1.55
CA PRO A 355 -16.22 -1.51 1.41
C PRO A 355 -16.85 -1.06 2.74
N VAL A 356 -17.54 0.09 2.72
CA VAL A 356 -18.28 0.66 3.85
C VAL A 356 -19.75 0.82 3.47
N ASP A 357 -20.62 0.01 4.08
CA ASP A 357 -22.08 0.05 3.85
C ASP A 357 -22.85 0.69 5.01
N SER A 358 -22.18 0.96 6.14
CA SER A 358 -22.76 1.66 7.29
C SER A 358 -21.78 2.73 7.75
N PHE A 359 -22.20 3.99 7.64
CA PHE A 359 -21.39 5.14 8.01
C PHE A 359 -21.74 5.61 9.44
N PRO A 360 -20.75 6.05 10.23
CA PRO A 360 -21.02 6.77 11.47
C PRO A 360 -21.83 8.04 11.21
N PRO A 361 -22.46 8.66 12.23
CA PRO A 361 -23.15 9.93 12.07
C PRO A 361 -22.24 10.99 11.45
N ALA A 362 -22.71 11.57 10.34
CA ALA A 362 -22.00 12.60 9.57
C ALA A 362 -22.66 13.97 9.75
N PRO A 363 -21.93 15.08 9.52
CA PRO A 363 -22.49 16.43 9.65
C PRO A 363 -23.54 16.78 8.57
N SER A 364 -23.68 15.98 7.52
CA SER A 364 -24.69 16.16 6.48
C SER A 364 -24.95 14.86 5.70
N MET A 365 -26.20 14.62 5.32
CA MET A 365 -26.57 13.50 4.43
C MET A 365 -25.91 13.60 3.04
N ALA A 366 -25.55 14.81 2.59
CA ALA A 366 -24.83 14.99 1.34
C ALA A 366 -23.41 14.40 1.39
N VAL A 367 -22.78 14.39 2.58
CA VAL A 367 -21.49 13.70 2.79
C VAL A 367 -21.66 12.20 2.66
N VAL A 368 -22.67 11.64 3.31
CA VAL A 368 -22.97 10.20 3.26
C VAL A 368 -23.24 9.75 1.83
N ALA A 369 -24.04 10.49 1.06
CA ALA A 369 -24.34 10.14 -0.34
C ALA A 369 -23.08 10.06 -1.22
N VAL A 370 -22.10 10.96 -1.03
CA VAL A 370 -20.83 10.90 -1.77
C VAL A 370 -19.99 9.69 -1.31
N LEU A 371 -19.93 9.45 0.00
CA LEU A 371 -19.21 8.30 0.56
C LEU A 371 -19.79 6.96 0.09
N GLU A 372 -21.12 6.82 0.07
CA GLU A 372 -21.82 5.65 -0.47
C GLU A 372 -21.47 5.44 -1.94
N SER A 373 -21.44 6.51 -2.74
CA SER A 373 -21.12 6.41 -4.17
C SER A 373 -19.65 6.04 -4.47
N THR A 374 -18.75 6.09 -3.47
CA THR A 374 -17.30 5.90 -3.65
C THR A 374 -16.71 4.73 -2.88
N LEU A 375 -17.27 4.39 -1.70
CA LEU A 375 -16.73 3.38 -0.79
C LEU A 375 -17.69 2.22 -0.49
N SER A 376 -18.95 2.27 -0.91
CA SER A 376 -19.89 1.16 -0.68
C SER A 376 -19.52 -0.11 -1.44
N CYS A 377 -20.12 -1.21 -1.01
CA CYS A 377 -20.00 -2.50 -1.67
C CYS A 377 -20.50 -2.43 -3.11
N GLU A 378 -21.58 -1.67 -3.35
CA GLU A 378 -22.11 -1.42 -4.68
C GLU A 378 -21.12 -0.64 -5.54
N ALA A 379 -20.60 0.48 -5.05
CA ALA A 379 -19.63 1.30 -5.76
C ALA A 379 -18.37 0.51 -6.15
N CYS A 380 -17.83 -0.27 -5.22
CA CYS A 380 -16.63 -1.08 -5.44
C CYS A 380 -16.85 -2.27 -6.40
N LYS A 381 -18.10 -2.75 -6.56
CA LYS A 381 -18.46 -3.89 -7.44
C LYS A 381 -18.97 -3.48 -8.82
N ASN A 382 -19.69 -2.37 -8.90
CA ASN A 382 -20.36 -1.92 -10.12
C ASN A 382 -19.59 -0.81 -10.84
N GLY A 383 -18.74 -0.08 -10.11
CA GLY A 383 -18.00 1.08 -10.60
C GLY A 383 -18.43 2.34 -9.86
N MET A 384 -17.54 3.33 -9.83
CA MET A 384 -17.74 4.62 -9.16
C MET A 384 -18.08 5.70 -10.21
N PRO A 385 -18.77 6.79 -9.81
CA PRO A 385 -19.02 7.92 -10.69
C PRO A 385 -17.71 8.60 -11.14
N ALA A 386 -17.74 9.23 -12.31
CA ALA A 386 -16.65 10.10 -12.73
C ALA A 386 -16.58 11.37 -11.85
N VAL A 387 -15.42 12.03 -11.82
CA VAL A 387 -15.20 13.28 -11.06
C VAL A 387 -16.20 14.37 -11.45
N SER A 388 -16.55 14.48 -12.73
CA SER A 388 -17.57 15.43 -13.22
C SER A 388 -18.93 15.21 -12.57
N ARG A 389 -19.31 13.96 -12.29
CA ARG A 389 -20.55 13.65 -11.61
C ARG A 389 -20.48 13.97 -10.12
N LEU A 390 -19.34 13.69 -9.47
CA LEU A 390 -19.12 14.09 -8.07
C LEU A 390 -19.24 15.61 -7.89
N LEU A 391 -18.67 16.41 -8.78
CA LEU A 391 -18.79 17.88 -8.76
C LEU A 391 -20.25 18.39 -8.86
N GLN A 392 -21.15 17.59 -9.42
CA GLN A 392 -22.58 17.92 -9.54
C GLN A 392 -23.41 17.44 -8.33
N MET A 393 -22.83 16.66 -7.41
CA MET A 393 -23.55 16.19 -6.23
C MET A 393 -23.83 17.34 -5.26
N PRO A 394 -24.93 17.27 -4.47
CA PRO A 394 -25.34 18.34 -3.57
C PRO A 394 -24.29 18.83 -2.56
N LEU A 395 -23.30 17.99 -2.25
CA LEU A 395 -22.21 18.38 -1.36
C LEU A 395 -21.29 19.45 -1.96
N PHE A 396 -21.16 19.49 -3.29
CA PHE A 396 -20.16 20.30 -3.98
C PHE A 396 -20.74 21.26 -5.02
N SER A 397 -21.98 21.04 -5.48
CA SER A 397 -22.57 21.79 -6.59
C SER A 397 -22.80 23.28 -6.26
N ASP A 398 -23.02 23.62 -4.99
CA ASP A 398 -23.28 24.97 -4.49
C ASP A 398 -22.03 25.69 -3.96
N VAL A 399 -20.86 25.04 -4.01
CA VAL A 399 -19.59 25.63 -3.56
C VAL A 399 -19.03 26.54 -4.63
N LEU A 400 -19.09 27.85 -4.39
CA LEU A 400 -18.50 28.87 -5.26
C LEU A 400 -17.00 29.03 -4.96
N LEU A 401 -16.17 28.86 -6.00
CA LEU A 401 -14.72 29.06 -5.93
C LEU A 401 -14.36 30.40 -6.60
N THR A 402 -13.78 31.32 -5.84
CA THR A 402 -13.57 32.72 -6.26
C THR A 402 -12.19 32.99 -6.90
N THR A 403 -11.57 31.98 -7.50
CA THR A 403 -10.22 32.12 -8.09
C THR A 403 -10.23 32.82 -9.46
N SER A 404 -9.35 33.79 -9.65
CA SER A 404 -9.12 34.48 -10.93
C SER A 404 -8.08 33.78 -11.82
N GLU A 405 -7.26 32.89 -11.26
CA GLU A 405 -6.23 32.13 -12.00
C GLU A 405 -6.91 31.07 -12.89
N LYS A 406 -6.65 31.13 -14.21
CA LYS A 406 -7.12 30.13 -15.17
C LYS A 406 -6.16 28.94 -15.20
N PRO A 407 -6.63 27.71 -14.92
CA PRO A 407 -5.79 26.51 -15.00
C PRO A 407 -5.12 26.32 -16.37
N GLN A 408 -3.81 26.15 -16.37
CA GLN A 408 -3.01 25.90 -17.57
C GLN A 408 -1.92 24.86 -17.32
N PHE A 409 -1.86 23.87 -18.22
CA PHE A 409 -0.72 22.97 -18.34
C PHE A 409 -0.57 22.55 -19.80
N LYS A 410 0.51 23.00 -20.43
CA LYS A 410 0.80 22.74 -21.85
C LYS A 410 1.75 21.55 -21.96
N ILE A 411 1.19 20.37 -22.20
CA ILE A 411 1.95 19.13 -22.43
C ILE A 411 2.10 18.93 -23.95
N PRO A 412 3.32 18.84 -24.50
CA PRO A 412 3.55 18.51 -25.91
C PRO A 412 2.86 17.21 -26.32
N THR A 413 2.33 17.14 -27.55
CA THR A 413 1.58 15.98 -28.06
C THR A 413 2.35 14.67 -27.93
N LYS A 414 3.65 14.67 -28.23
CA LYS A 414 4.53 13.50 -28.05
C LYS A 414 4.54 13.01 -26.60
N LEU A 415 4.61 13.92 -25.63
CA LEU A 415 4.63 13.55 -24.21
C LEU A 415 3.25 13.14 -23.70
N LYS A 416 2.17 13.69 -24.26
CA LYS A 416 0.81 13.18 -23.98
C LYS A 416 0.66 11.73 -24.40
N GLU A 417 1.19 11.37 -25.56
CA GLU A 417 1.17 9.99 -26.03
C GLU A 417 2.01 9.07 -25.15
N ALA A 418 3.20 9.51 -24.72
CA ALA A 418 4.01 8.77 -23.75
C ALA A 418 3.29 8.56 -22.40
N LEU A 419 2.57 9.57 -21.91
CA LEU A 419 1.74 9.47 -20.71
C LEU A 419 0.59 8.46 -20.89
N ARG A 420 -0.08 8.46 -22.05
CA ARG A 420 -1.16 7.51 -22.36
C ARG A 420 -0.64 6.07 -22.32
N ILE A 421 0.47 5.79 -22.98
CA ILE A 421 1.08 4.45 -23.00
C ILE A 421 1.51 4.03 -21.59
N ALA A 422 2.18 4.92 -20.83
CA ALA A 422 2.59 4.62 -19.46
C ALA A 422 1.39 4.33 -18.56
N LYS A 423 0.31 5.10 -18.67
CA LYS A 423 -0.95 4.86 -17.96
C LYS A 423 -1.52 3.48 -18.27
N GLU A 424 -1.60 3.09 -19.53
CA GLU A 424 -2.09 1.76 -19.94
C GLU A 424 -1.26 0.62 -19.33
N CYS A 425 0.06 0.79 -19.24
CA CYS A 425 0.94 -0.17 -18.57
C CYS A 425 0.66 -0.29 -17.06
N ILE A 426 0.42 0.83 -16.37
CA ILE A 426 0.08 0.83 -14.93
C ILE A 426 -1.24 0.09 -14.69
N GLU A 427 -2.26 0.41 -15.49
CA GLU A 427 -3.58 -0.21 -15.41
C GLU A 427 -3.52 -1.71 -15.71
N LYS A 428 -2.73 -2.11 -16.71
CA LYS A 428 -2.48 -3.52 -17.03
C LYS A 428 -1.84 -4.28 -15.87
N ARG A 429 -0.80 -3.72 -15.24
CA ARG A 429 -0.15 -4.32 -14.06
C ARG A 429 -1.14 -4.47 -12.90
N LEU A 430 -1.98 -3.48 -12.66
CA LEU A 430 -3.01 -3.53 -11.62
C LEU A 430 -4.03 -4.66 -11.89
N ILE A 431 -4.48 -4.80 -13.14
CA ILE A 431 -5.42 -5.87 -13.54
C ILE A 431 -4.77 -7.25 -13.36
N GLU A 432 -3.49 -7.40 -13.67
CA GLU A 432 -2.73 -8.64 -13.45
C GLU A 432 -2.60 -8.98 -11.95
N GLU A 433 -2.29 -7.98 -11.12
CA GLU A 433 -2.27 -8.12 -9.66
C GLU A 433 -3.66 -8.55 -9.12
N GLN A 434 -4.73 -7.90 -9.57
CA GLN A 434 -6.11 -8.22 -9.18
C GLN A 434 -6.49 -9.67 -9.55
N LYS A 435 -6.06 -10.14 -10.73
CA LYS A 435 -6.27 -11.53 -11.16
C LYS A 435 -5.59 -12.51 -10.21
N GLN A 436 -4.32 -12.24 -9.85
CA GLN A 436 -3.56 -13.07 -8.92
C GLN A 436 -4.20 -13.10 -7.52
N ILE A 437 -4.58 -11.93 -6.97
CA ILE A 437 -5.25 -11.82 -5.67
C ILE A 437 -6.56 -12.63 -5.66
N HIS A 438 -7.36 -12.52 -6.72
CA HIS A 438 -8.61 -13.24 -6.79
C HIS A 438 -8.42 -14.75 -6.94
N GLN A 439 -7.47 -15.19 -7.76
CA GLN A 439 -7.12 -16.61 -7.90
C GLN A 439 -6.67 -17.19 -6.57
N HIS A 440 -5.78 -16.49 -5.86
CA HIS A 440 -5.33 -16.90 -4.54
C HIS A 440 -6.50 -17.01 -3.55
N ARG A 441 -7.36 -15.99 -3.44
CA ARG A 441 -8.55 -16.02 -2.57
C ARG A 441 -9.47 -17.20 -2.87
N ARG A 442 -9.68 -17.53 -4.15
CA ARG A 442 -10.47 -18.70 -4.55
C ARG A 442 -9.83 -20.01 -4.08
N LEU A 443 -8.51 -20.15 -4.27
CA LEU A 443 -7.77 -21.33 -3.83
C LEU A 443 -7.78 -21.47 -2.31
N THR A 444 -7.51 -20.39 -1.56
CA THR A 444 -7.55 -20.40 -0.08
C THR A 444 -8.95 -20.76 0.44
N ARG A 445 -10.01 -20.20 -0.16
CA ARG A 445 -11.40 -20.57 0.21
C ARG A 445 -11.69 -22.04 -0.10
N ALA A 446 -11.30 -22.53 -1.28
CA ALA A 446 -11.47 -23.94 -1.64
C ALA A 446 -10.71 -24.87 -0.68
N GLN A 447 -9.47 -24.52 -0.30
CA GLN A 447 -8.67 -25.26 0.67
C GLN A 447 -9.32 -25.25 2.07
N SER A 448 -9.81 -24.10 2.53
CA SER A 448 -10.51 -23.99 3.82
C SER A 448 -11.80 -24.81 3.85
N HIS A 449 -12.56 -24.82 2.75
CA HIS A 449 -13.79 -25.60 2.61
C HIS A 449 -13.48 -27.11 2.54
N HIS A 450 -12.42 -27.49 1.83
CA HIS A 450 -11.92 -28.87 1.73
C HIS A 450 -11.37 -29.39 3.06
N GLY A 451 -10.77 -28.52 3.88
CA GLY A 451 -10.27 -28.82 5.22
C GLY A 451 -11.29 -28.67 6.34
N SER A 452 -12.52 -28.25 6.03
CA SER A 452 -13.59 -28.04 7.02
C SER A 452 -14.01 -29.37 7.68
N GLU A 453 -14.41 -29.29 8.95
CA GLU A 453 -14.80 -30.46 9.72
C GLU A 453 -16.04 -31.15 9.13
N GLU A 454 -16.95 -30.38 8.54
CA GLU A 454 -18.15 -30.88 7.84
C GLU A 454 -17.79 -31.68 6.59
N GLU A 455 -16.87 -31.19 5.75
CA GLU A 455 -16.43 -31.90 4.55
C GLU A 455 -15.60 -33.15 4.93
N ARG A 456 -14.80 -33.07 6.00
CA ARG A 456 -14.08 -34.22 6.57
C ARG A 456 -15.06 -35.29 7.10
N LYS A 457 -16.15 -34.88 7.76
CA LYS A 457 -17.26 -35.77 8.19
C LYS A 457 -17.98 -36.38 6.99
N LYS A 458 -18.30 -35.58 5.96
CA LYS A 458 -18.96 -36.04 4.72
C LYS A 458 -18.13 -37.09 3.97
N ARG A 459 -16.82 -36.90 3.88
CA ARG A 459 -15.90 -37.90 3.29
C ARG A 459 -15.79 -39.17 4.10
N LYS A 460 -15.73 -39.08 5.43
CA LYS A 460 -15.78 -40.28 6.29
C LYS A 460 -17.07 -41.08 6.07
N ILE A 461 -18.21 -40.40 5.89
CA ILE A 461 -19.50 -41.05 5.61
C ILE A 461 -19.49 -41.69 4.21
N LEU A 462 -19.01 -40.99 3.20
CA LEU A 462 -18.93 -41.52 1.83
C LEU A 462 -17.96 -42.69 1.71
N ALA A 463 -16.81 -42.64 2.39
CA ALA A 463 -15.85 -43.74 2.46
C ALA A 463 -16.45 -44.96 3.17
N ARG A 464 -17.19 -44.77 4.27
CA ARG A 464 -17.92 -45.85 4.95
C ARG A 464 -19.01 -46.46 4.06
N LYS A 465 -19.75 -45.64 3.30
CA LYS A 465 -20.74 -46.13 2.33
C LYS A 465 -20.10 -46.92 1.19
N LYS A 466 -18.98 -46.45 0.66
CA LYS A 466 -18.23 -47.14 -0.41
C LYS A 466 -17.66 -48.47 0.08
N SER A 467 -17.10 -48.50 1.28
CA SER A 467 -16.59 -49.72 1.92
C SER A 467 -17.70 -50.76 2.22
N LYS A 468 -18.89 -50.31 2.64
CA LYS A 468 -20.05 -51.20 2.78
C LYS A 468 -20.52 -51.76 1.44
N ARG A 469 -20.51 -50.96 0.37
CA ARG A 469 -20.91 -51.40 -0.97
C ARG A 469 -19.94 -52.44 -1.53
N SER A 470 -18.63 -52.21 -1.39
CA SER A 470 -17.61 -53.18 -1.80
C SER A 470 -17.62 -54.47 -0.95
N ALA A 471 -18.02 -54.39 0.32
CA ALA A 471 -18.18 -55.58 1.16
C ALA A 471 -19.39 -56.43 0.73
N ILE A 472 -20.48 -55.79 0.27
CA ILE A 472 -21.66 -56.48 -0.27
C ILE A 472 -21.33 -57.12 -1.62
N GLU A 473 -20.65 -56.39 -2.53
CA GLU A 473 -20.20 -56.93 -3.82
C GLU A 473 -19.24 -58.12 -3.66
N ASN A 474 -18.30 -58.05 -2.71
CA ASN A 474 -17.41 -59.19 -2.40
C ASN A 474 -18.15 -60.38 -1.75
N SER A 475 -19.25 -60.14 -1.01
CA SER A 475 -20.07 -61.22 -0.44
C SER A 475 -20.92 -61.91 -1.50
N GLU A 476 -21.41 -61.17 -2.50
CA GLU A 476 -22.14 -61.72 -3.64
C GLU A 476 -21.21 -62.54 -4.55
N GLU A 477 -19.98 -62.08 -4.81
CA GLU A 477 -18.97 -62.87 -5.53
C GLU A 477 -18.56 -64.16 -4.79
N HIS A 478 -18.48 -64.13 -3.45
CA HIS A 478 -18.21 -65.34 -2.67
C HIS A 478 -19.40 -66.30 -2.64
N SER A 479 -20.64 -65.80 -2.63
CA SER A 479 -21.84 -66.65 -2.72
C SER A 479 -21.98 -67.33 -4.09
N ALA A 480 -21.62 -66.64 -5.19
CA ALA A 480 -21.64 -67.20 -6.54
C ALA A 480 -20.58 -68.30 -6.77
N LYS A 481 -19.47 -68.28 -6.01
CA LYS A 481 -18.43 -69.32 -6.06
C LYS A 481 -18.79 -70.60 -5.30
N TYR A 482 -19.70 -70.54 -4.33
CA TYR A 482 -20.16 -71.73 -3.59
C TYR A 482 -21.37 -72.43 -4.24
N SER A 483 -22.08 -71.79 -5.17
CA SER A 483 -23.20 -72.41 -5.90
C SER A 483 -22.78 -73.28 -7.09
N ASN A 484 -21.49 -73.31 -7.47
CA ASN A 484 -20.97 -74.05 -8.63
C ASN A 484 -20.11 -75.27 -8.27
N SER A 485 -20.18 -75.77 -7.03
CA SER A 485 -19.53 -77.04 -6.63
C SER A 485 -20.52 -77.96 -5.94
N ASN A 486 -21.51 -78.43 -6.70
CA ASN A 486 -22.27 -79.65 -6.41
C ASN A 486 -22.92 -80.15 -7.72
N ASN A 487 -22.11 -80.78 -8.57
CA ASN A 487 -22.56 -81.80 -9.53
C ASN A 487 -21.34 -82.55 -10.08
N SER A 488 -20.80 -83.44 -9.25
CA SER A 488 -20.00 -84.59 -9.68
C SER A 488 -19.93 -85.58 -8.52
N VAL A 489 -20.83 -86.56 -8.51
CA VAL A 489 -20.68 -87.80 -7.74
C VAL A 489 -20.85 -88.96 -8.72
N GLU A 490 -19.80 -89.76 -8.79
CA GLU A 490 -19.71 -91.06 -9.44
C GLU A 490 -20.70 -92.07 -8.81
N HIS A 491 -21.27 -92.98 -9.61
CA HIS A 491 -20.90 -94.41 -9.58
C HIS A 491 -21.82 -95.28 -10.46
N ALA A 492 -21.19 -95.97 -11.42
CA ALA A 492 -21.06 -97.42 -11.65
C ALA A 492 -22.20 -98.41 -11.23
N PRO A 493 -22.26 -99.62 -11.84
CA PRO A 493 -23.48 -100.38 -12.11
C PRO A 493 -23.93 -101.35 -10.99
N PHE A 494 -25.18 -101.80 -11.17
CA PHE A 494 -26.00 -102.79 -10.45
C PHE A 494 -26.78 -102.31 -9.23
#